data_AF-A0A517TMI3-F1
#
_entry.id   AF-A0A517TMI3-F1
#
_cell.length_a   1.000
_cell.length_b   1.000
_cell.length_c   1.000
_cell.angle_alpha   90.00
_cell.angle_beta   90.00
_cell.angle_gamma   90.00
#
_symmetry.space_group_name_H-M   'P 1'
#
loop_
_entity.id
_entity.type
_entity.pdbx_description
1 polymer ?
#
loop_
_entity_poly.entity_id
_entity_poly.type
_entity_poly.pdbx_seq_one_letter_code
_entity_poly.pdbx_strand_id
1 'polypeptide(L)'
;MLKLIGRWTLASLLVTPLLVGCGGSDTGGSDLDAMADLLDDKVEADAETAAADAVAASQAEVDALQAKADALKNEAPSEISVHDMQRGSALEGGGAASTMIRGGIAAEQKYGMINVQKATQIFWGLESRWPKDHAEFMEKVIEFNQIKLEPLKEPYEYYYDAELNQQLPLKRPKPEAIEAAQAAADKAKAALQE
;
A
#
# COMPACT_ATOMS: atom_id res chain seq x y z
N MET A 1 6.82 -11.61 -18.26
CA MET A 1 6.67 -10.32 -18.98
C MET A 1 5.20 -10.11 -19.36
N LEU A 2 4.39 -9.55 -18.45
CA LEU A 2 3.01 -9.15 -18.73
C LEU A 2 2.93 -7.63 -18.63
N LYS A 3 2.63 -6.96 -19.76
CA LYS A 3 2.48 -5.51 -19.85
C LYS A 3 1.11 -5.08 -19.29
N LEU A 4 1.13 -4.12 -18.37
CA LEU A 4 -0.04 -3.34 -17.92
C LEU A 4 -0.73 -2.68 -19.13
N ILE A 5 -2.05 -2.82 -19.21
CA ILE A 5 -2.92 -2.02 -20.07
C ILE A 5 -3.61 -0.99 -19.16
N GLY A 6 -3.10 0.23 -19.17
CA GLY A 6 -3.73 1.38 -18.52
C GLY A 6 -4.97 1.82 -19.29
N ARG A 7 -6.13 1.84 -18.62
CA ARG A 7 -7.38 2.43 -19.12
C ARG A 7 -7.26 3.95 -19.01
N TRP A 8 -7.04 4.62 -20.14
CA TRP A 8 -7.27 6.06 -20.27
C TRP A 8 -8.78 6.30 -20.40
N THR A 9 -9.37 6.93 -19.40
CA THR A 9 -10.73 7.50 -19.46
C THR A 9 -10.71 8.73 -20.36
N LEU A 10 -11.19 8.58 -21.59
CA LEU A 10 -11.60 9.68 -22.46
C LEU A 10 -12.80 10.39 -21.83
N ALA A 11 -12.57 11.58 -21.27
CA ALA A 11 -13.63 12.51 -20.92
C ALA A 11 -14.15 13.16 -22.21
N SER A 12 -15.29 12.65 -22.70
CA SER A 12 -16.05 13.30 -23.78
C SER A 12 -16.59 14.64 -23.29
N LEU A 13 -16.02 15.73 -23.80
CA LEU A 13 -16.57 17.08 -23.68
C LEU A 13 -17.80 17.17 -24.60
N LEU A 14 -18.99 17.25 -24.00
CA LEU A 14 -20.27 17.38 -24.67
C LEU A 14 -20.55 18.89 -24.88
N VAL A 15 -20.22 19.39 -26.07
CA VAL A 15 -20.53 20.77 -26.48
C VAL A 15 -22.01 20.83 -26.85
N THR A 16 -22.81 21.47 -26.00
CA THR A 16 -24.24 21.73 -26.25
C THR A 16 -24.38 23.12 -26.87
N PRO A 17 -24.87 23.28 -28.12
CA PRO A 17 -25.12 24.60 -28.68
C PRO A 17 -26.42 25.17 -28.11
N LEU A 18 -26.31 26.22 -27.28
CA LEU A 18 -27.46 27.04 -26.88
C LEU A 18 -27.76 28.04 -28.00
N LEU A 19 -28.86 27.78 -28.71
CA LEU A 19 -29.57 28.75 -29.54
C LEU A 19 -30.30 29.74 -28.61
N VAL A 20 -29.84 30.99 -28.57
CA VAL A 20 -30.61 32.13 -28.02
C VAL A 20 -30.53 33.26 -29.03
N GLY A 21 -31.71 33.67 -29.52
CA GLY A 21 -31.89 34.89 -30.29
C GLY A 21 -32.33 36.06 -29.40
N CYS A 22 -31.85 37.25 -29.72
CA CYS A 22 -32.42 38.59 -29.52
C CYS A 22 -31.39 39.55 -30.16
N GLY A 23 -31.68 40.52 -31.03
CA GLY A 23 -32.77 41.47 -31.00
C GLY A 23 -32.31 42.76 -30.30
N GLY A 24 -31.76 43.74 -31.05
CA GLY A 24 -31.87 45.16 -30.71
C GLY A 24 -30.62 45.94 -30.25
N SER A 25 -30.28 46.92 -31.09
CA SER A 25 -29.75 48.28 -30.81
C SER A 25 -28.36 48.46 -30.19
N ASP A 26 -27.46 48.97 -31.05
CA ASP A 26 -26.35 49.88 -30.76
C ASP A 26 -26.63 50.86 -29.62
N THR A 27 -25.85 50.78 -28.53
CA THR A 27 -25.25 51.89 -27.75
C THR A 27 -24.76 51.36 -26.40
N GLY A 28 -23.46 51.01 -26.29
CA GLY A 28 -22.87 50.56 -25.03
C GLY A 28 -21.49 49.92 -25.17
N GLY A 29 -20.57 50.59 -25.89
CA GLY A 29 -19.30 50.01 -26.33
C GLY A 29 -18.10 50.16 -25.38
N SER A 30 -18.28 50.57 -24.12
CA SER A 30 -17.16 50.76 -23.17
C SER A 30 -17.14 49.78 -22.00
N ASP A 31 -18.31 49.29 -21.58
CA ASP A 31 -18.42 48.45 -20.38
C ASP A 31 -18.22 46.96 -20.67
N LEU A 32 -18.42 46.53 -21.92
CA LEU A 32 -18.21 45.14 -22.35
C LEU A 32 -16.74 44.80 -22.61
N ASP A 33 -15.97 45.72 -23.19
CA ASP A 33 -14.52 45.53 -23.38
C ASP A 33 -13.80 45.47 -22.02
N ALA A 34 -14.17 46.35 -21.07
CA ALA A 34 -13.63 46.31 -19.71
C ALA A 34 -14.00 45.01 -18.95
N MET A 35 -15.12 44.38 -19.31
CA MET A 35 -15.53 43.10 -18.73
C MET A 35 -14.77 41.93 -19.37
N ALA A 36 -14.47 42.00 -20.68
CA ALA A 36 -13.67 40.99 -21.38
C ALA A 36 -12.24 40.90 -20.82
N ASP A 37 -11.57 42.05 -20.64
CA ASP A 37 -10.22 42.09 -20.05
C ASP A 37 -10.18 41.48 -18.64
N LEU A 38 -11.21 41.75 -17.82
CA LEU A 38 -11.32 41.23 -16.46
C LEU A 38 -11.58 39.71 -16.43
N LEU A 39 -12.27 39.16 -17.43
CA LEU A 39 -12.45 37.72 -17.57
C LEU A 39 -11.14 37.03 -17.99
N ASP A 40 -10.37 37.61 -18.92
CA ASP A 40 -9.09 37.06 -19.35
C ASP A 40 -8.07 37.03 -18.19
N ASP A 41 -7.94 38.13 -17.43
CA ASP A 41 -7.08 38.18 -16.23
C ASP A 41 -7.46 37.11 -15.19
N LYS A 42 -8.76 36.87 -15.01
CA LYS A 42 -9.26 35.87 -14.08
C LYS A 42 -9.00 34.45 -14.57
N VAL A 43 -9.15 34.19 -15.87
CA VAL A 43 -8.86 32.88 -16.46
C VAL A 43 -7.37 32.55 -16.35
N GLU A 44 -6.47 33.52 -16.53
CA GLU A 44 -5.04 33.33 -16.31
C GLU A 44 -4.72 33.04 -14.84
N ALA A 45 -5.28 33.82 -13.90
CA ALA A 45 -5.09 33.58 -12.47
C ALA A 45 -5.65 32.22 -11.99
N ASP A 46 -6.82 31.82 -12.49
CA ASP A 46 -7.43 30.52 -12.20
C ASP A 46 -6.61 29.37 -12.83
N ALA A 47 -5.97 29.59 -13.99
CA ALA A 47 -5.07 28.62 -14.62
C ALA A 47 -3.75 28.45 -13.86
N GLU A 48 -3.15 29.55 -13.38
CA GLU A 48 -1.93 29.51 -12.56
C GLU A 48 -2.16 28.80 -11.22
N THR A 49 -3.29 29.08 -10.56
CA THR A 49 -3.66 28.40 -9.31
C THR A 49 -3.95 26.92 -9.52
N ALA A 50 -4.68 26.55 -10.58
CA ALA A 50 -4.90 25.14 -10.92
C ALA A 50 -3.59 24.39 -11.24
N ALA A 51 -2.64 25.04 -11.90
CA ALA A 51 -1.31 24.47 -12.15
C ALA A 51 -0.52 24.29 -10.85
N ALA A 52 -0.54 25.28 -9.95
CA ALA A 52 0.11 25.20 -8.65
C ALA A 52 -0.49 24.07 -7.78
N ASP A 53 -1.81 23.93 -7.76
CA ASP A 53 -2.50 22.86 -7.02
C ASP A 53 -2.18 21.46 -7.59
N ALA A 54 -2.07 21.33 -8.91
CA ALA A 54 -1.67 20.07 -9.55
C ALA A 54 -0.22 19.65 -9.20
N VAL A 55 0.69 20.63 -9.15
CA VAL A 55 2.07 20.40 -8.70
C VAL A 55 2.11 20.02 -7.21
N ALA A 56 1.34 20.72 -6.37
CA ALA A 56 1.27 20.42 -4.94
C ALA A 56 0.69 19.03 -4.66
N ALA A 57 -0.35 18.62 -5.39
CA ALA A 57 -0.92 17.27 -5.30
C ALA A 57 0.10 16.20 -5.72
N SER A 58 0.83 16.44 -6.83
CA SER A 58 1.87 15.52 -7.32
C SER A 58 3.02 15.40 -6.31
N GLN A 59 3.46 16.52 -5.72
CA GLN A 59 4.49 16.50 -4.68
C GLN A 59 4.03 15.74 -3.43
N ALA A 60 2.77 15.93 -3.00
CA ALA A 60 2.21 15.21 -1.87
C ALA A 60 2.15 13.70 -2.10
N GLU A 61 1.88 13.25 -3.33
CA GLU A 61 1.92 11.83 -3.70
C GLU A 61 3.35 11.26 -3.64
N VAL A 62 4.34 12.01 -4.15
CA VAL A 62 5.77 11.63 -4.07
C VAL A 62 6.21 11.52 -2.61
N ASP A 63 5.90 12.53 -1.79
CA ASP A 63 6.25 12.55 -0.36
C ASP A 63 5.59 11.38 0.39
N ALA A 64 4.33 11.04 0.04
CA ALA A 64 3.63 9.90 0.63
C ALA A 64 4.25 8.55 0.23
N LEU A 65 4.73 8.41 -1.02
CA LEU A 65 5.44 7.20 -1.48
C LEU A 65 6.80 7.08 -0.80
N GLN A 66 7.54 8.18 -0.68
CA GLN A 66 8.83 8.22 0.00
C GLN A 66 8.67 7.89 1.48
N ALA A 67 7.70 8.48 2.17
CA ALA A 67 7.40 8.17 3.57
C ALA A 67 7.05 6.69 3.79
N LYS A 68 6.33 6.06 2.85
CA LYS A 68 6.04 4.62 2.90
C LYS A 68 7.29 3.77 2.71
N ALA A 69 8.16 4.14 1.77
CA ALA A 69 9.43 3.44 1.55
C ALA A 69 10.34 3.54 2.78
N ASP A 70 10.43 4.72 3.39
CA ASP A 70 11.20 4.96 4.61
C ASP A 70 10.60 4.22 5.81
N ALA A 71 9.27 4.17 5.94
CA ALA A 71 8.60 3.41 6.99
C ALA A 71 8.93 1.92 6.88
N LEU A 72 8.79 1.32 5.68
CA LEU A 72 9.11 -0.10 5.46
C LEU A 72 10.59 -0.41 5.69
N LYS A 73 11.49 0.50 5.31
CA LYS A 73 12.93 0.33 5.49
C LYS A 73 13.33 0.33 6.97
N ASN A 74 12.68 1.16 7.78
CA ASN A 74 13.01 1.36 9.18
C ASN A 74 12.16 0.50 10.13
N GLU A 75 11.25 -0.32 9.61
CA GLU A 75 10.40 -1.18 10.43
C GLU A 75 11.21 -2.33 11.02
N ALA A 76 11.31 -2.37 12.35
CA ALA A 76 11.97 -3.44 13.06
C ALA A 76 11.13 -4.74 12.99
N PRO A 77 11.78 -5.92 13.01
CA PRO A 77 11.08 -7.18 13.13
C PRO A 77 10.15 -7.19 14.36
N SER A 78 8.93 -7.68 14.18
CA SER A 78 7.92 -7.67 15.25
C SER A 78 7.16 -8.99 15.33
N GLU A 79 6.46 -9.22 16.43
CA GLU A 79 5.73 -10.47 16.66
C GLU A 79 4.60 -10.66 15.66
N ILE A 80 4.35 -11.92 15.29
CA ILE A 80 3.31 -12.29 14.34
C ILE A 80 1.99 -12.43 15.08
N SER A 81 1.02 -11.62 14.70
CA SER A 81 -0.34 -11.73 15.18
C SER A 81 -1.25 -12.45 14.18
N VAL A 82 -2.41 -12.88 14.65
CA VAL A 82 -3.50 -13.42 13.81
C VAL A 82 -3.93 -12.42 12.73
N HIS A 83 -3.80 -11.11 12.99
CA HIS A 83 -4.18 -10.05 12.05
C HIS A 83 -3.18 -9.85 10.91
N ASP A 84 -1.96 -10.35 11.07
CA ASP A 84 -0.90 -10.24 10.06
C ASP A 84 -1.00 -11.33 8.99
N MET A 85 -1.85 -12.34 9.21
CA MET A 85 -2.03 -13.44 8.28
C MET A 85 -2.97 -13.05 7.14
N GLN A 86 -2.67 -13.52 5.93
CA GLN A 86 -3.42 -13.17 4.73
C GLN A 86 -4.85 -13.72 4.78
N ARG A 87 -5.02 -14.94 5.31
CA ARG A 87 -6.31 -15.63 5.37
C ARG A 87 -7.22 -14.97 6.40
N GLY A 88 -8.43 -14.58 5.96
CA GLY A 88 -9.41 -13.90 6.81
C GLY A 88 -9.31 -12.37 6.83
N SER A 89 -8.28 -11.78 6.21
CA SER A 89 -8.15 -10.32 6.09
C SER A 89 -9.26 -9.68 5.25
N ALA A 90 -9.75 -10.37 4.22
CA ALA A 90 -10.88 -9.91 3.40
C ALA A 90 -12.24 -9.95 4.11
N LEU A 91 -12.32 -10.55 5.31
CA LEU A 91 -13.55 -10.63 6.11
C LEU A 91 -13.64 -9.50 7.15
N GLU A 92 -12.71 -8.54 7.13
CA GLU A 92 -12.76 -7.37 8.00
C GLU A 92 -13.95 -6.47 7.65
N GLY A 93 -14.78 -6.14 8.66
CA GLY A 93 -15.92 -5.23 8.51
C GLY A 93 -17.24 -5.88 8.08
N GLY A 94 -17.34 -7.21 8.00
CA GLY A 94 -18.58 -7.90 7.66
C GLY A 94 -19.56 -8.06 8.83
N GLY A 95 -20.79 -8.51 8.52
CA GLY A 95 -21.84 -8.79 9.52
C GLY A 95 -21.58 -10.05 10.38
N ALA A 96 -22.50 -10.36 11.29
CA ALA A 96 -22.35 -11.42 12.30
C ALA A 96 -21.86 -12.79 11.78
N ALA A 97 -22.27 -13.20 10.58
CA ALA A 97 -21.81 -14.45 9.97
C ALA A 97 -20.30 -14.43 9.64
N SER A 98 -19.79 -13.30 9.14
CA SER A 98 -18.36 -13.15 8.83
C SER A 98 -17.50 -13.18 10.09
N THR A 99 -18.01 -12.65 11.21
CA THR A 99 -17.34 -12.70 12.52
C THR A 99 -17.15 -14.14 13.00
N MET A 100 -18.15 -15.01 12.83
CA MET A 100 -18.03 -16.43 13.21
C MET A 100 -16.98 -17.15 12.35
N ILE A 101 -17.00 -16.94 11.04
CA ILE A 101 -16.01 -17.52 10.12
C ILE A 101 -14.60 -17.04 10.47
N ARG A 102 -14.45 -15.73 10.74
CA ARG A 102 -13.18 -15.14 11.17
C ARG A 102 -12.68 -15.75 12.47
N GLY A 103 -13.58 -16.00 13.43
CA GLY A 103 -13.23 -16.67 14.68
C GLY A 103 -12.65 -18.07 14.46
N GLY A 104 -13.23 -18.84 13.54
CA GLY A 104 -12.71 -20.15 13.14
C GLY A 104 -11.31 -20.06 12.51
N ILE A 105 -11.14 -19.17 11.52
CA ILE A 105 -9.84 -18.95 10.86
C ILE A 105 -8.78 -18.50 11.88
N ALA A 106 -9.12 -17.55 12.76
CA ALA A 106 -8.24 -17.05 13.80
C ALA A 106 -7.78 -18.16 14.77
N ALA A 107 -8.68 -19.10 15.10
CA ALA A 107 -8.34 -20.24 15.94
C ALA A 107 -7.38 -21.21 15.24
N GLU A 108 -7.59 -21.50 13.95
CA GLU A 108 -6.67 -22.32 13.14
C GLU A 108 -5.27 -21.68 13.05
N GLN A 109 -5.23 -20.36 12.82
CA GLN A 109 -4.01 -19.57 12.73
C GLN A 109 -3.21 -19.61 14.03
N LYS A 110 -3.91 -19.41 15.16
CA LYS A 110 -3.30 -19.52 16.48
C LYS A 110 -2.81 -20.94 16.77
N TYR A 111 -3.56 -21.96 16.34
CA TYR A 111 -3.14 -23.35 16.48
C TYR A 111 -1.87 -23.65 15.66
N GLY A 112 -1.74 -23.09 14.46
CA GLY A 112 -0.51 -23.14 13.66
C GLY A 112 0.70 -22.59 14.42
N MET A 113 0.57 -21.40 15.03
CA MET A 113 1.67 -20.81 15.81
C MET A 113 2.03 -21.63 17.06
N ILE A 114 1.05 -22.24 17.73
CA ILE A 114 1.31 -23.15 18.85
C ILE A 114 2.10 -24.38 18.39
N ASN A 115 1.82 -24.92 17.20
CA ASN A 115 2.57 -26.04 16.66
C ASN A 115 4.02 -25.67 16.34
N VAL A 116 4.26 -24.46 15.81
CA VAL A 116 5.62 -23.93 15.61
C VAL A 116 6.36 -23.83 16.94
N GLN A 117 5.72 -23.27 17.98
CA GLN A 117 6.32 -23.17 19.30
C GLN A 117 6.70 -24.55 19.87
N LYS A 118 5.78 -25.52 19.77
CA LYS A 118 6.02 -26.90 20.24
C LYS A 118 7.15 -27.57 19.45
N ALA A 119 7.18 -27.43 18.13
CA ALA A 119 8.25 -27.99 17.30
C ALA A 119 9.61 -27.39 17.68
N THR A 120 9.67 -26.10 17.97
CA THR A 120 10.89 -25.44 18.43
C THR A 120 11.33 -25.97 19.79
N GLN A 121 10.39 -26.23 20.71
CA GLN A 121 10.68 -26.87 22.01
C GLN A 121 11.18 -28.30 21.86
N ILE A 122 10.62 -29.08 20.91
CA ILE A 122 11.10 -30.43 20.60
C ILE A 122 12.52 -30.37 20.06
N PHE A 123 12.81 -29.45 19.13
CA PHE A 123 14.16 -29.22 18.62
C PHE A 123 15.14 -28.93 19.75
N TRP A 124 14.79 -28.02 20.66
CA TRP A 124 15.60 -27.72 21.83
C TRP A 124 15.79 -28.95 22.73
N GLY A 125 14.76 -29.75 22.96
CA GLY A 125 14.86 -30.98 23.75
C GLY A 125 15.76 -32.04 23.13
N LEU A 126 15.88 -32.09 21.80
CA LEU A 126 16.71 -33.05 21.08
C LEU A 126 18.18 -32.58 20.95
N GLU A 127 18.38 -31.30 20.62
CA GLU A 127 19.68 -30.74 20.27
C GLU A 127 20.32 -29.95 21.43
N SER A 128 19.57 -29.69 22.51
CA SER A 128 19.99 -28.87 23.65
C SER A 128 20.46 -27.45 23.28
N ARG A 129 19.99 -26.91 22.15
CA ARG A 129 20.30 -25.58 21.63
C ARG A 129 19.15 -25.01 20.81
N TRP A 130 19.12 -23.70 20.60
CA TRP A 130 18.22 -23.06 19.64
C TRP A 130 18.77 -23.16 18.20
N PRO A 131 17.90 -23.03 17.17
CA PRO A 131 18.33 -22.91 15.77
C PRO A 131 19.28 -21.71 15.60
N LYS A 132 20.34 -21.88 14.80
CA LYS A 132 21.39 -20.88 14.63
C LYS A 132 21.01 -19.73 13.71
N ASP A 133 20.17 -20.03 12.72
CA ASP A 133 19.76 -19.10 11.69
C ASP A 133 18.37 -19.46 11.17
N HIS A 134 17.83 -18.59 10.33
CA HIS A 134 16.51 -18.78 9.74
C HIS A 134 16.40 -20.01 8.84
N ALA A 135 17.47 -20.39 8.13
CA ALA A 135 17.44 -21.56 7.26
C ALA A 135 17.35 -22.85 8.09
N GLU A 136 18.15 -22.96 9.15
CA GLU A 136 18.08 -24.10 10.08
C GLU A 136 16.72 -24.18 10.76
N PHE A 137 16.11 -23.04 11.13
CA PHE A 137 14.76 -22.99 11.67
C PHE A 137 13.74 -23.56 10.67
N MET A 138 13.76 -23.11 9.41
CA MET A 138 12.81 -23.57 8.40
C MET A 138 12.98 -25.05 8.08
N GLU A 139 14.21 -25.56 7.96
CA GLU A 139 14.46 -26.97 7.65
C GLU A 139 14.13 -27.88 8.85
N LYS A 140 14.70 -27.59 10.03
CA LYS A 140 14.65 -28.53 11.17
C LYS A 140 13.43 -28.36 12.06
N VAL A 141 12.80 -27.18 12.07
CA VAL A 141 11.59 -26.95 12.87
C VAL A 141 10.35 -27.07 11.99
N ILE A 142 10.30 -26.38 10.86
CA ILE A 142 9.08 -26.32 10.03
C ILE A 142 8.95 -27.56 9.14
N GLU A 143 9.95 -27.86 8.30
CA GLU A 143 9.88 -28.96 7.34
C GLU A 143 9.90 -30.33 8.03
N PHE A 144 10.79 -30.55 9.00
CA PHE A 144 10.85 -31.79 9.77
C PHE A 144 9.52 -32.15 10.46
N ASN A 145 8.78 -31.14 10.96
CA ASN A 145 7.48 -31.34 11.62
C ASN A 145 6.29 -31.19 10.65
N GLN A 146 6.55 -31.04 9.34
CA GLN A 146 5.54 -30.87 8.29
C GLN A 146 4.53 -29.75 8.59
N ILE A 147 5.01 -28.68 9.23
CA ILE A 147 4.16 -27.55 9.60
C ILE A 147 3.90 -26.69 8.37
N LYS A 148 2.63 -26.47 8.06
CA LYS A 148 2.22 -25.53 7.01
C LYS A 148 2.07 -24.14 7.63
N LEU A 149 3.02 -23.26 7.33
CA LEU A 149 2.90 -21.85 7.69
C LEU A 149 1.85 -21.16 6.81
N GLU A 150 0.98 -20.38 7.43
CA GLU A 150 0.04 -19.57 6.67
C GLU A 150 0.75 -18.38 6.03
N PRO A 151 0.39 -17.98 4.81
CA PRO A 151 1.02 -16.81 4.21
C PRO A 151 0.67 -15.55 5.02
N LEU A 152 1.68 -14.71 5.26
CA LEU A 152 1.51 -13.38 5.83
C LEU A 152 0.95 -12.42 4.77
N LYS A 153 0.28 -11.36 5.22
CA LYS A 153 -0.16 -10.27 4.37
C LYS A 153 1.06 -9.60 3.73
N GLU A 154 1.00 -9.35 2.42
CA GLU A 154 2.05 -8.56 1.77
C GLU A 154 2.13 -7.16 2.40
N PRO A 155 3.34 -6.61 2.63
CA PRO A 155 4.65 -7.02 2.11
C PRO A 155 5.51 -7.89 3.05
N TYR A 156 4.94 -8.58 4.04
CA TYR A 156 5.71 -9.23 5.10
C TYR A 156 6.16 -10.67 4.76
N GLU A 157 7.24 -11.10 5.41
CA GLU A 157 7.76 -12.47 5.42
C GLU A 157 8.07 -12.96 6.85
N TYR A 158 8.15 -14.27 7.01
CA TYR A 158 8.63 -14.90 8.24
C TYR A 158 10.14 -14.74 8.33
N TYR A 159 10.62 -14.26 9.47
CA TYR A 159 12.04 -14.11 9.77
C TYR A 159 12.33 -14.71 11.14
N TYR A 160 13.40 -15.49 11.25
CA TYR A 160 13.85 -16.03 12.53
C TYR A 160 15.18 -15.41 12.90
N ASP A 161 15.25 -14.83 14.09
CA ASP A 161 16.45 -14.23 14.64
C ASP A 161 16.97 -15.07 15.81
N ALA A 162 18.16 -15.63 15.66
CA ALA A 162 18.79 -16.44 16.68
C ALA A 162 19.31 -15.59 17.86
N GLU A 163 19.64 -14.31 17.64
CA GLU A 163 20.17 -13.44 18.70
C GLU A 163 19.10 -13.12 19.74
N LEU A 164 17.85 -12.96 19.28
CA LEU A 164 16.71 -12.69 20.14
C LEU A 164 16.29 -13.91 20.98
N ASN A 165 16.86 -15.10 20.71
CA ASN A 165 16.53 -16.36 21.39
C ASN A 165 15.01 -16.63 21.50
N GLN A 166 14.26 -16.19 20.49
CA GLN A 166 12.82 -16.31 20.49
C GLN A 166 12.39 -17.70 20.01
N GLN A 167 11.28 -18.17 20.55
CA GLN A 167 10.68 -19.47 20.20
C GLN A 167 9.85 -19.41 18.92
N LEU A 168 9.57 -18.20 18.43
CA LEU A 168 8.64 -17.96 17.34
C LEU A 168 9.32 -17.09 16.27
N PRO A 169 8.95 -17.28 14.99
CA PRO A 169 9.38 -16.39 13.93
C PRO A 169 8.70 -15.02 14.09
N LEU A 170 9.42 -13.98 13.69
CA LEU A 170 8.97 -12.60 13.60
C LEU A 170 8.49 -12.30 12.19
N LYS A 171 7.71 -11.22 12.03
CA LYS A 171 7.44 -10.62 10.72
C LYS A 171 8.48 -9.55 10.41
N ARG A 172 8.91 -9.52 9.15
CA ARG A 172 9.76 -8.46 8.59
C ARG A 172 9.22 -8.07 7.21
N PRO A 173 9.32 -6.81 6.78
CA PRO A 173 9.09 -6.45 5.39
C PRO A 173 10.05 -7.20 4.45
N LYS A 174 9.54 -7.74 3.35
CA LYS A 174 10.38 -8.40 2.35
C LYS A 174 11.39 -7.41 1.77
N PRO A 175 12.68 -7.80 1.62
CA PRO A 175 13.68 -6.95 0.98
C PRO A 175 13.24 -6.46 -0.40
N GLU A 176 12.63 -7.34 -1.19
CA GLU A 176 12.09 -7.03 -2.52
C GLU A 176 11.00 -5.94 -2.47
N ALA A 177 10.17 -5.92 -1.41
CA ALA A 177 9.13 -4.93 -1.25
C ALA A 177 9.71 -3.57 -0.81
N ILE A 178 10.77 -3.57 -0.01
CA ILE A 178 11.50 -2.35 0.37
C ILE A 178 12.14 -1.73 -0.90
N GLU A 179 12.81 -2.54 -1.70
CA GLU A 179 13.43 -2.11 -2.96
C GLU A 179 12.39 -1.61 -3.96
N ALA A 180 11.26 -2.32 -4.11
CA ALA A 180 10.17 -1.90 -4.97
C ALA A 180 9.54 -0.58 -4.52
N ALA A 181 9.39 -0.37 -3.21
CA ALA A 181 8.86 0.88 -2.66
C ALA A 181 9.84 2.06 -2.89
N GLN A 182 11.14 1.83 -2.72
CA GLN A 182 12.18 2.83 -3.01
C GLN A 182 12.24 3.17 -4.50
N ALA A 183 12.24 2.16 -5.38
CA ALA A 183 12.24 2.37 -6.81
C ALA A 183 10.99 3.12 -7.29
N ALA A 184 9.82 2.87 -6.68
CA ALA A 184 8.61 3.62 -6.96
C ALA A 184 8.71 5.08 -6.51
N ALA A 185 9.27 5.36 -5.33
CA ALA A 185 9.50 6.70 -4.83
C ALA A 185 10.50 7.47 -5.71
N ASP A 186 11.62 6.84 -6.07
CA ASP A 186 12.65 7.44 -6.93
C ASP A 186 12.11 7.76 -8.33
N LYS A 187 11.31 6.86 -8.90
CA LYS A 187 10.65 7.08 -10.20
C LYS A 187 9.63 8.21 -10.14
N ALA A 188 8.84 8.29 -9.07
CA ALA A 188 7.86 9.36 -8.88
C ALA A 188 8.55 10.72 -8.71
N LYS A 189 9.67 10.75 -7.97
CA LYS A 189 10.50 11.95 -7.81
C LYS A 189 11.15 12.39 -9.12
N ALA A 190 11.65 11.45 -9.92
CA ALA A 190 12.21 11.75 -11.23
C ALA A 190 11.15 12.35 -12.18
N ALA A 191 9.94 11.80 -12.18
CA ALA A 191 8.83 12.30 -13.00
C ALA A 191 8.33 13.70 -12.62
N LEU A 192 8.62 14.17 -11.40
CA LEU A 192 8.29 15.53 -10.95
C LEU A 192 9.38 16.55 -11.36
N GLN A 193 10.58 16.08 -11.70
CA GLN A 193 11.72 16.92 -12.11
C GLN A 193 11.83 17.08 -13.64
N GLU A 194 11.11 16.26 -14.42
CA GLU A 194 10.97 16.37 -15.88
C GLU A 194 9.85 17.32 -16.28
#